data_AF-A0A7Z9F9U7-F1
#
_entry.id   AF-A0A7Z9F9U7-F1
#
_cell.length_a   1.000
_cell.length_b   1.000
_cell.length_c   1.000
_cell.angle_alpha   90.00
_cell.angle_beta   90.00
_cell.angle_gamma   90.00
#
_symmetry.space_group_name_H-M   'P 1'
#
loop_
_entity.id
_entity.type
_entity.pdbx_description
1 polymer ?
#
loop_
_entity_poly.entity_id
_entity_poly.type
_entity_poly.pdbx_seq_one_letter_code
_entity_poly.pdbx_strand_id
1 'polypeptide(L)'
;MLFSPLMRHMIVRGRLVIIDSAGHSHAYGPDQKPSVTIKLHRRATNLRIAVNPALAIPEAYMEGDLTIESGSLYDFLEFMGQNLAAAGPSRLMRLRERVGYLSRRFMQYNPVALARRHAAHHYNLTGELYELFLDPDRQYSCSYFMDPT
;
A
#
# COMPACT_ATOMS: atom_id res chain seq x y z
N MET A 1 -12.35 11.67 9.63
CA MET A 1 -11.11 10.85 9.67
C MET A 1 -9.88 11.73 9.51
N LEU A 2 -8.78 11.44 10.22
CA LEU A 2 -7.55 12.26 10.25
C LEU A 2 -6.85 12.40 8.88
N PHE A 3 -6.91 11.38 8.02
CA PHE A 3 -6.25 11.37 6.71
C PHE A 3 -7.16 11.84 5.56
N SER A 4 -8.35 12.40 5.87
CA SER A 4 -9.31 12.85 4.86
C SER A 4 -8.75 13.90 3.87
N PRO A 5 -7.96 14.92 4.29
CA PRO A 5 -7.37 15.88 3.35
C PRO A 5 -6.39 15.21 2.36
N LEU A 6 -5.65 14.20 2.82
CA LEU A 6 -4.74 13.42 1.98
C LEU A 6 -5.52 12.66 0.90
N MET A 7 -6.60 11.97 1.29
CA MET A 7 -7.43 11.22 0.34
C MET A 7 -8.11 12.12 -0.69
N ARG A 8 -8.59 13.30 -0.28
CA ARG A 8 -9.18 14.27 -1.24
C ARG A 8 -8.19 14.76 -2.29
N HIS A 9 -6.91 14.83 -1.94
CA HIS A 9 -5.86 15.20 -2.89
C HIS A 9 -5.40 14.03 -3.75
N MET A 10 -5.29 12.82 -3.17
CA MET A 10 -4.82 11.64 -3.88
C MET A 10 -5.85 11.08 -4.85
N ILE A 11 -7.13 11.06 -4.49
CA ILE A 11 -8.18 10.44 -5.28
C ILE A 11 -8.76 11.48 -6.26
N VAL A 12 -8.21 11.52 -7.47
CA VAL A 12 -8.57 12.44 -8.56
C VAL A 12 -9.33 11.75 -9.69
N ARG A 13 -9.33 10.42 -9.75
CA ARG A 13 -10.06 9.59 -10.71
C ARG A 13 -10.87 8.51 -9.99
N GLY A 14 -12.07 8.22 -10.49
CA GLY A 14 -12.96 7.22 -9.92
C GLY A 14 -13.51 7.62 -8.55
N ARG A 15 -13.92 6.63 -7.76
CA ARG A 15 -14.43 6.87 -6.40
C ARG A 15 -13.97 5.80 -5.41
N LEU A 16 -13.33 6.27 -4.34
CA LEU A 16 -12.98 5.46 -3.18
C LEU A 16 -14.00 5.70 -2.07
N VAL A 17 -14.57 4.62 -1.55
CA VAL A 17 -15.38 4.65 -0.33
C VAL A 17 -14.61 3.97 0.79
N ILE A 18 -14.51 4.65 1.93
CA ILE A 18 -13.88 4.14 3.15
C ILE A 18 -14.95 4.07 4.23
N ILE A 19 -15.24 2.87 4.69
CA ILE A 19 -16.09 2.61 5.85
C ILE A 19 -15.18 2.63 7.08
N ASP A 20 -15.41 3.58 7.99
CA ASP A 20 -14.62 3.65 9.21
C ASP A 20 -15.03 2.58 10.25
N SER A 21 -14.22 2.43 11.30
CA SER A 21 -14.49 1.47 12.38
C SER A 21 -15.76 1.75 13.18
N ALA A 22 -16.36 2.93 13.03
CA ALA A 22 -17.66 3.27 13.62
C ALA A 22 -18.83 3.03 12.64
N GLY A 23 -18.55 2.55 11.43
CA GLY A 23 -19.53 2.27 10.39
C GLY A 23 -19.88 3.45 9.49
N HIS A 24 -19.24 4.61 9.65
CA HIS A 24 -19.53 5.75 8.77
C HIS A 24 -18.78 5.63 7.45
N SER A 25 -19.50 5.91 6.35
CA SER A 25 -18.96 5.89 5.00
C SER A 25 -18.41 7.27 4.61
N HIS A 26 -17.16 7.30 4.17
CA HIS A 26 -16.47 8.49 3.67
C HIS A 26 -16.09 8.27 2.22
N ALA A 27 -16.56 9.14 1.32
CA ALA A 27 -16.31 9.00 -0.11
C ALA A 27 -15.36 10.08 -0.65
N TYR A 28 -14.47 9.66 -1.55
CA TYR A 28 -13.44 10.49 -2.17
C TYR A 28 -13.40 10.24 -3.68
N GLY A 29 -13.10 11.29 -4.45
CA GLY A 29 -13.05 11.23 -5.91
C GLY A 29 -14.28 11.82 -6.62
N PRO A 30 -14.16 12.09 -7.92
CA PRO A 30 -15.17 12.81 -8.71
C PRO A 30 -16.40 11.99 -9.08
N ASP A 31 -16.28 10.65 -9.16
CA ASP A 31 -17.37 9.82 -9.68
C ASP A 31 -18.53 9.68 -8.68
N GLN A 32 -19.69 9.23 -9.15
CA GLN A 32 -20.85 8.99 -8.28
C GLN A 32 -20.92 7.56 -7.76
N LYS A 33 -20.54 6.57 -8.59
CA LYS A 33 -20.51 5.15 -8.21
C LYS A 33 -19.13 4.79 -7.67
N PRO A 34 -19.04 3.96 -6.60
CA PRO A 34 -17.77 3.52 -6.04
C PRO A 34 -17.02 2.64 -7.04
N SER A 35 -15.76 2.97 -7.28
CA SER A 35 -14.81 2.10 -7.98
C SER A 35 -14.26 1.04 -7.03
N VAL A 36 -13.92 1.45 -5.79
CA VAL A 36 -13.42 0.56 -4.74
C VAL A 36 -14.01 0.96 -3.40
N THR A 37 -14.35 -0.04 -2.58
CA THR A 37 -14.79 0.16 -1.19
C THR A 37 -13.87 -0.60 -0.24
N ILE A 38 -13.31 0.10 0.74
CA ILE A 38 -12.53 -0.50 1.83
C ILE A 38 -13.21 -0.25 3.17
N LYS A 39 -12.95 -1.12 4.15
CA LYS A 39 -13.41 -0.98 5.52
C LYS A 39 -12.23 -1.04 6.48
N LEU A 40 -12.18 -0.10 7.41
CA LEU A 40 -11.20 -0.07 8.49
C LEU A 40 -11.85 -0.56 9.78
N HIS A 41 -11.32 -1.63 10.35
CA HIS A 41 -11.91 -2.26 11.54
C HIS A 41 -11.44 -1.60 12.85
N ARG A 42 -10.29 -0.91 12.84
CA ARG A 42 -9.73 -0.23 14.03
C ARG A 42 -9.57 1.27 13.85
N ARG A 43 -9.90 2.01 14.91
CA ARG A 43 -9.69 3.47 14.97
C ARG A 43 -8.22 3.86 14.86
N ALA A 44 -7.32 3.06 15.43
CA ALA A 44 -5.88 3.31 15.42
C ALA A 44 -5.28 3.32 14.01
N THR A 45 -5.87 2.54 13.09
CA THR A 45 -5.46 2.47 11.68
C THR A 45 -5.57 3.82 10.99
N ASN A 46 -6.51 4.67 11.39
CA ASN A 46 -6.65 6.04 10.85
C ASN A 46 -5.41 6.89 11.08
N LEU A 47 -4.79 6.78 12.28
CA LEU A 47 -3.60 7.55 12.61
C LEU A 47 -2.39 6.99 11.88
N ARG A 48 -2.24 5.66 11.83
CA ARG A 48 -1.17 4.99 11.08
C ARG A 48 -1.19 5.39 9.60
N ILE A 49 -2.37 5.39 8.96
CA ILE A 49 -2.54 5.80 7.56
C ILE A 49 -2.20 7.28 7.36
N ALA A 50 -2.59 8.17 8.28
CA ALA A 50 -2.21 9.58 8.20
C ALA A 50 -0.69 9.79 8.29
N VAL A 51 -0.01 8.98 9.10
CA VAL A 51 1.44 9.08 9.35
C VAL A 51 2.27 8.38 8.29
N ASN A 52 1.89 7.21 7.79
CA ASN A 52 2.63 6.54 6.71
C ASN A 52 1.69 5.63 5.90
N PRO A 53 0.96 6.19 4.93
CA PRO A 53 -0.04 5.41 4.18
C PRO A 53 0.59 4.27 3.39
N ALA A 54 1.80 4.47 2.86
CA ALA A 54 2.50 3.46 2.04
C ALA A 54 2.85 2.19 2.82
N LEU A 55 3.03 2.29 4.14
CA LEU A 55 3.31 1.15 5.02
C LEU A 55 2.05 0.68 5.75
N ALA A 56 1.27 1.61 6.29
CA ALA A 56 0.12 1.29 7.13
C ALA A 56 -1.02 0.61 6.37
N ILE A 57 -1.21 0.90 5.08
CA ILE A 57 -2.28 0.28 4.27
C ILE A 57 -1.96 -1.22 4.05
N PRO A 58 -0.78 -1.61 3.52
CA PRO A 58 -0.40 -3.02 3.41
C PRO A 58 -0.43 -3.76 4.75
N GLU A 59 0.13 -3.17 5.80
CA GLU A 59 0.14 -3.79 7.14
C GLU A 59 -1.28 -4.01 7.66
N ALA A 60 -2.17 -3.01 7.55
CA ALA A 60 -3.55 -3.15 7.98
C ALA A 60 -4.30 -4.21 7.17
N TYR A 61 -4.02 -4.36 5.88
CA TYR A 61 -4.61 -5.43 5.06
C TYR A 61 -4.12 -6.81 5.54
N MET A 62 -2.81 -6.97 5.76
CA MET A 62 -2.22 -8.23 6.26
C MET A 62 -2.70 -8.59 7.66
N GLU A 63 -2.90 -7.59 8.53
CA GLU A 63 -3.39 -7.74 9.90
C GLU A 63 -4.93 -7.97 9.96
N GLY A 64 -5.64 -7.82 8.83
CA GLY A 64 -7.11 -7.90 8.77
C GLY A 64 -7.82 -6.66 9.32
N ASP A 65 -7.08 -5.60 9.68
CA ASP A 65 -7.61 -4.32 10.14
C ASP A 65 -8.13 -3.44 8.99
N LEU A 66 -7.83 -3.81 7.74
CA LEU A 66 -8.40 -3.27 6.52
C LEU A 66 -8.92 -4.41 5.65
N THR A 67 -10.21 -4.35 5.26
CA THR A 67 -10.80 -5.27 4.28
C THR A 67 -11.25 -4.52 3.03
N ILE A 68 -11.30 -5.25 1.91
CA ILE A 68 -11.83 -4.76 0.63
C ILE A 68 -13.24 -5.33 0.51
N GLU A 69 -14.24 -4.45 0.53
CA GLU A 69 -15.66 -4.82 0.50
C GLU A 69 -16.19 -4.95 -0.92
N SER A 70 -15.55 -4.26 -1.88
CA SER A 70 -15.91 -4.30 -3.29
C SER A 70 -14.66 -4.28 -4.16
N GLY A 71 -14.50 -5.30 -4.99
CA GLY A 71 -13.32 -5.54 -5.82
C GLY A 71 -12.32 -6.47 -5.15
N SER A 72 -11.21 -6.70 -5.85
CA SER A 72 -10.06 -7.46 -5.38
C SER A 72 -8.96 -6.55 -4.83
N LEU A 73 -7.94 -7.15 -4.21
CA LEU A 73 -6.72 -6.43 -3.84
C LEU A 73 -6.04 -5.82 -5.07
N TYR A 74 -6.06 -6.52 -6.21
CA TYR A 74 -5.52 -6.00 -7.45
C TYR A 74 -6.25 -4.76 -7.92
N ASP A 75 -7.59 -4.77 -7.92
CA ASP A 75 -8.39 -3.60 -8.30
C ASP A 75 -8.10 -2.40 -7.40
N PHE A 76 -7.93 -2.63 -6.09
CA PHE A 76 -7.56 -1.58 -5.15
C PHE A 76 -6.15 -1.02 -5.42
N LEU A 77 -5.16 -1.89 -5.64
CA LEU A 77 -3.78 -1.48 -5.92
C LEU A 77 -3.67 -0.73 -7.25
N GLU A 78 -4.35 -1.23 -8.28
CA GLU A 78 -4.43 -0.56 -9.58
C GLU A 78 -5.08 0.82 -9.43
N PHE A 79 -6.24 0.90 -8.78
CA PHE A 79 -6.95 2.15 -8.53
C PHE A 79 -6.08 3.18 -7.80
N MET A 80 -5.37 2.75 -6.75
CA MET A 80 -4.46 3.61 -5.99
C MET A 80 -3.24 4.02 -6.82
N GLY A 81 -2.68 3.11 -7.63
CA GLY A 81 -1.56 3.38 -8.51
C GLY A 81 -1.87 4.41 -9.59
N GLN A 82 -3.02 4.25 -10.27
CA GLN A 82 -3.51 5.21 -11.26
C GLN A 82 -3.72 6.61 -10.66
N ASN A 83 -4.28 6.67 -9.45
CA ASN A 83 -4.51 7.92 -8.73
C ASN A 83 -3.20 8.58 -8.26
N LEU A 84 -2.24 7.81 -7.78
CA LEU A 84 -0.92 8.32 -7.38
C LEU A 84 -0.18 8.92 -8.59
N ALA A 85 -0.23 8.25 -9.74
CA ALA A 85 0.35 8.75 -10.99
C ALA A 85 -0.34 10.04 -11.47
N ALA A 86 -1.66 10.14 -11.32
CA ALA A 86 -2.44 11.28 -11.79
C ALA A 86 -2.40 12.51 -10.86
N ALA A 87 -2.45 12.32 -9.54
CA ALA A 87 -2.49 13.41 -8.56
C ALA A 87 -1.13 14.12 -8.41
N GLY A 88 -0.04 13.40 -8.68
CA GLY A 88 1.31 13.86 -8.39
C GLY A 88 1.59 14.00 -6.88
N PRO A 89 2.83 14.31 -6.49
CA PRO A 89 3.18 14.34 -5.08
C PRO A 89 2.63 15.60 -4.40
N SER A 90 1.85 15.40 -3.34
CA SER A 90 1.39 16.47 -2.46
C SER A 90 2.57 17.23 -1.84
N ARG A 91 2.36 18.48 -1.40
CA ARG A 91 3.41 19.26 -0.71
C ARG A 91 3.96 18.52 0.52
N LEU A 92 3.09 17.81 1.23
CA LEU A 92 3.46 16.99 2.40
C LEU A 92 4.31 15.77 1.98
N MET A 93 3.95 15.09 0.89
CA MET A 93 4.73 13.97 0.35
C MET A 93 6.12 14.42 -0.09
N ARG A 94 6.24 15.55 -0.81
CA ARG A 94 7.55 16.11 -1.21
C ARG A 94 8.42 16.48 -0.02
N LEU A 95 7.81 17.05 1.03
CA LEU A 95 8.54 17.36 2.26
C LEU A 95 9.05 16.08 2.93
N ARG A 96 8.21 15.03 2.99
CA ARG A 96 8.62 13.73 3.53
C ARG A 96 9.74 13.09 2.73
N GLU A 97 9.65 13.09 1.41
CA GLU A 97 10.72 12.57 0.54
C GLU A 97 12.04 13.30 0.79
N ARG A 98 12.01 14.63 0.92
CA ARG A 98 13.20 15.42 1.26
C ARG A 98 13.77 15.06 2.63
N VAL A 99 12.92 14.96 3.66
CA VAL A 99 13.36 14.57 5.01
C VAL A 99 13.93 13.17 4.99
N GLY A 100 13.27 12.22 4.33
CA GLY A 100 13.73 10.84 4.16
C GLY A 100 15.06 10.74 3.41
N TYR A 101 15.26 11.59 2.40
CA TYR A 101 16.54 11.68 1.69
C TYR A 101 17.65 12.20 2.61
N LEU A 102 17.39 13.25 3.38
CA LEU A 102 18.36 13.83 4.33
C LEU A 102 18.69 12.87 5.48
N SER A 103 17.72 12.11 5.97
CA SER A 103 17.93 11.10 7.01
C SER A 103 18.46 9.77 6.49
N ARG A 104 18.54 9.58 5.17
CA ARG A 104 18.92 8.31 4.51
C ARG A 104 20.26 7.77 5.01
N ARG A 105 21.26 8.64 5.19
CA ARG A 105 22.59 8.26 5.68
C ARG A 105 22.54 7.64 7.09
N PHE A 106 21.64 8.14 7.93
CA PHE A 106 21.43 7.62 9.28
C PHE A 106 20.55 6.36 9.28
N MET A 107 19.46 6.36 8.50
CA MET A 107 18.56 5.21 8.40
C MET A 107 19.22 3.98 7.75
N GLN A 108 20.17 4.19 6.84
CA GLN A 108 20.91 3.10 6.19
C GLN A 108 22.16 2.67 6.95
N TYR A 109 22.46 3.30 8.09
CA TYR A 109 23.57 2.87 8.94
C TYR A 109 23.25 1.53 9.59
N ASN A 110 23.74 0.45 8.99
CA ASN A 110 23.45 -0.92 9.40
C ASN A 110 24.75 -1.71 9.62
N PRO A 111 25.46 -1.50 10.75
CA PRO A 111 26.68 -2.24 11.05
C PRO A 111 26.38 -3.73 11.23
N VAL A 112 27.39 -4.58 11.03
CA VAL A 112 27.25 -6.05 10.90
C VAL A 112 26.42 -6.69 12.02
N ALA A 113 26.59 -6.25 13.28
CA ALA A 113 25.83 -6.77 14.40
C ALA A 113 24.32 -6.45 14.34
N LEU A 114 23.96 -5.25 13.89
CA LEU A 114 22.57 -4.83 13.65
C LEU A 114 21.99 -5.55 12.43
N ALA A 115 22.77 -5.67 11.36
CA ALA A 115 22.36 -6.38 10.15
C ALA A 115 21.98 -7.83 10.44
N ARG A 116 22.77 -8.53 11.28
CA ARG A 116 22.48 -9.91 11.71
C ARG A 116 21.18 -10.00 12.51
N ARG A 117 20.89 -9.04 13.39
CA ARG A 117 19.63 -9.01 14.15
C ARG A 117 18.43 -8.73 13.24
N HIS A 118 18.56 -7.84 12.26
CA HIS A 118 17.50 -7.58 11.28
C HIS A 118 17.24 -8.81 10.38
N ALA A 119 18.29 -9.48 9.92
CA ALA A 119 18.19 -10.66 9.07
C ALA A 119 17.59 -11.88 9.79
N ALA A 120 17.70 -11.98 11.12
CA ALA A 120 17.13 -13.09 11.88
C ALA A 120 15.59 -13.16 11.84
N HIS A 121 14.92 -12.07 11.45
CA HIS A 121 13.46 -12.00 11.27
C HIS A 121 13.02 -12.20 9.81
N HIS A 122 13.94 -12.54 8.91
CA HIS A 122 13.58 -12.80 7.52
C HIS A 122 12.84 -14.14 7.45
N TYR A 123 11.68 -14.16 6.77
CA TYR A 123 10.97 -15.40 6.51
C TYR A 123 11.89 -16.37 5.78
N ASN A 124 12.02 -17.59 6.30
CA ASN A 124 12.67 -18.68 5.60
C ASN A 124 11.74 -19.14 4.47
N LEU A 125 11.82 -18.47 3.32
CA LEU A 125 11.16 -18.92 2.10
C LEU A 125 11.96 -20.10 1.56
N THR A 126 11.35 -21.27 1.50
CA THR A 126 11.98 -22.49 0.99
C THR A 126 11.80 -22.59 -0.52
N GLY A 127 12.67 -23.37 -1.18
CA GLY A 127 12.52 -23.68 -2.61
C GLY A 127 11.16 -24.32 -2.92
N GLU A 128 10.61 -25.11 -1.99
CA GLU A 128 9.30 -25.75 -2.09
C GLU A 128 8.16 -24.73 -2.24
N LEU A 129 8.22 -23.59 -1.54
CA LEU A 129 7.22 -22.55 -1.69
C LEU A 129 7.20 -22.00 -3.12
N TYR A 130 8.37 -21.77 -3.70
CA TYR A 130 8.51 -21.24 -5.06
C TYR A 130 8.01 -22.24 -6.11
N GLU A 131 8.16 -23.54 -5.88
CA GLU A 131 7.63 -24.59 -6.77
C GLU A 131 6.11 -24.58 -6.88
N LEU A 132 5.39 -24.03 -5.89
CA LEU A 132 3.93 -24.00 -5.91
C LEU A 132 3.36 -23.00 -6.92
N PHE A 133 4.14 -21.99 -7.34
CA PHE A 133 3.61 -20.91 -8.18
C PHE A 133 4.54 -20.42 -9.28
N LEU A 134 5.82 -20.82 -9.30
CA LEU A 134 6.70 -20.54 -10.43
C LEU A 134 6.56 -21.61 -11.51
N ASP A 135 6.98 -21.25 -12.71
CA ASP A 135 7.13 -22.17 -13.83
C ASP A 135 8.23 -23.23 -13.56
N PRO A 136 8.32 -24.30 -14.37
CA PRO A 136 9.32 -25.36 -14.16
C PRO A 136 10.78 -24.87 -14.12
N ASP A 137 11.11 -23.77 -14.80
CA ASP A 137 12.46 -23.19 -14.80
C ASP A 137 12.70 -22.26 -13.59
N ARG A 138 11.70 -22.12 -12.70
CA ARG A 138 11.71 -21.30 -11.47
C ARG A 138 12.07 -19.84 -11.72
N GLN A 139 11.55 -19.25 -12.78
CA GLN A 139 11.86 -17.87 -13.14
C GLN A 139 11.12 -16.89 -12.25
N TYR A 140 11.83 -16.31 -11.27
CA TYR A 140 11.33 -15.19 -10.47
C TYR A 140 11.67 -13.84 -11.11
N SER A 141 11.29 -13.70 -12.38
CA SER A 141 11.46 -12.49 -13.17
C SER A 141 10.24 -12.25 -14.07
N CYS A 142 10.15 -11.08 -14.69
CA CYS A 142 9.02 -10.78 -15.58
C CYS A 142 9.13 -11.63 -16.85
N SER A 143 8.06 -12.37 -17.16
CA SER A 143 7.97 -13.14 -18.41
C SER A 143 7.63 -12.22 -19.60
N TYR A 144 7.85 -12.74 -20.81
CA TYR A 144 7.52 -12.05 -22.05
C TYR A 144 6.47 -12.85 -22.81
N PHE A 145 5.26 -12.29 -22.92
CA PHE A 145 4.16 -12.87 -23.69
C PHE A 145 4.09 -12.19 -25.07
N MET A 146 4.34 -12.96 -26.14
CA MET A 146 4.31 -12.44 -27.53
C MET A 146 2.89 -12.20 -28.04
N ASP A 147 1.91 -12.92 -27.50
CA ASP A 147 0.49 -12.75 -27.83
C ASP A 147 -0.24 -12.32 -26.54
N PRO A 148 -0.95 -11.17 -26.53
CA PRO A 148 -1.62 -10.62 -25.34
C PRO A 148 -3.01 -11.24 -25.07
N THR A 149 -3.34 -12.36 -25.70
CA THR A 149 -4.63 -13.05 -25.53
C THR A 149 -4.74 -13.82 -24.23
#